data_AF-A0A914P5H2-F1
#
_entry.id   AF-A0A914P5H2-F1
#
_cell.length_a   1.000
_cell.length_b   1.000
_cell.length_c   1.000
_cell.angle_alpha   90.00
_cell.angle_beta   90.00
_cell.angle_gamma   90.00
#
_symmetry.space_group_name_H-M   'P 1'
#
loop_
_entity.id
_entity.type
_entity.pdbx_description
1 polymer ?
#
loop_
_entity_poly.entity_id
_entity_poly.type
_entity_poly.pdbx_seq_one_letter_code
_entity_poly.pdbx_strand_id
1 'polypeptide(L)'
;MVVIIAISTFPLVLETATVLLQTTPKFIDTEELKTQLLQVKGVTAVHEFHIWRLVGECIIATVHIHFKNLDDFLQAADVITKYFHQSGIHSVTIQPEFDEVIHGV
;
A
#
# COMPACT_ATOMS: atom_id res chain seq x y z
N MET A 1 15.60 4.69 39.87
CA MET A 1 15.34 3.43 39.12
C MET A 1 14.15 3.57 38.19
N VAL A 2 12.93 3.84 38.69
CA VAL A 2 11.71 4.00 37.85
C VAL A 2 11.86 5.09 36.78
N VAL A 3 12.43 6.24 37.13
CA VAL A 3 12.63 7.36 36.18
C VAL A 3 13.58 6.99 35.03
N ILE A 4 14.65 6.24 35.31
CA ILE A 4 15.62 5.80 34.29
C ILE A 4 14.96 4.82 33.34
N ILE A 5 14.20 3.85 33.88
CA ILE A 5 13.44 2.89 33.09
C ILE A 5 12.47 3.64 32.18
N ALA A 6 11.65 4.54 32.73
CA ALA A 6 10.66 5.29 31.97
C ALA A 6 11.27 6.13 30.83
N ILE A 7 12.39 6.81 31.07
CA ILE A 7 13.10 7.58 30.03
C ILE A 7 13.65 6.65 28.94
N SER A 8 14.18 5.48 29.32
CA SER A 8 14.76 4.54 28.36
C SER A 8 13.72 3.81 27.50
N THR A 9 12.52 3.51 28.02
CA THR A 9 11.45 2.85 27.27
C THR A 9 10.56 3.81 26.50
N PHE A 10 10.51 5.10 26.85
CA PHE A 10 9.71 6.09 26.14
C PHE A 10 9.93 6.13 24.61
N PRO A 11 11.18 6.16 24.07
CA PRO A 11 11.39 6.11 22.62
C PRO A 11 10.90 4.81 21.99
N LEU A 12 11.05 3.68 22.68
CA LEU A 12 10.57 2.37 22.23
C LEU A 12 9.03 2.32 22.16
N VAL A 13 8.36 2.93 23.13
CA VAL A 13 6.90 3.07 23.15
C VAL A 13 6.43 3.96 22.00
N LEU A 14 7.11 5.07 21.73
CA LEU A 14 6.78 5.94 20.60
C LEU A 14 6.98 5.25 19.24
N GLU A 15 8.07 4.50 19.09
CA GLU A 15 8.33 3.72 17.87
C GLU A 15 7.23 2.67 17.66
N THR A 16 6.91 1.92 18.71
CA THR A 16 5.82 0.92 18.67
C THR A 16 4.48 1.58 18.37
N ALA A 17 4.16 2.72 19.00
CA ALA A 17 2.95 3.48 18.73
C ALA A 17 2.91 3.98 17.28
N THR A 18 4.03 4.40 16.70
CA THR A 18 4.12 4.85 15.31
C THR A 18 3.85 3.71 14.31
N VAL A 19 4.33 2.50 14.62
CA VAL A 19 4.02 1.28 13.86
C VAL A 19 2.52 0.95 13.98
N LEU A 20 1.96 0.99 15.19
CA LEU A 20 0.53 0.71 15.43
C LEU A 20 -0.38 1.75 14.78
N LEU A 21 0.06 3.00 14.66
CA LEU A 21 -0.65 4.07 13.95
C LEU A 21 -0.52 3.95 12.42
N GLN A 22 0.04 2.85 11.90
CA GLN A 22 0.13 2.56 10.46
C GLN A 22 0.82 3.66 9.66
N THR A 23 1.87 4.26 10.24
CA THR A 23 2.55 5.39 9.61
C THR A 23 3.24 4.97 8.31
N THR A 24 2.98 5.68 7.22
CA THR A 24 3.69 5.52 5.94
C THR A 24 5.18 5.78 6.10
N PRO A 25 6.08 4.87 5.65
CA PRO A 25 7.52 5.10 5.68
C PRO A 25 7.90 6.35 4.89
N LYS A 26 8.64 7.29 5.51
CA LYS A 26 8.97 8.61 4.93
C LYS A 26 9.77 8.58 3.62
N PHE A 27 10.39 7.45 3.28
CA PHE A 27 11.18 7.30 2.06
C PHE A 27 10.36 6.82 0.85
N ILE A 28 9.08 6.48 1.06
CA ILE A 28 8.20 6.05 -0.02
C ILE A 28 7.34 7.25 -0.45
N ASP A 29 7.49 7.66 -1.71
CA ASP A 29 6.62 8.67 -2.32
C ASP A 29 5.35 7.99 -2.86
N THR A 30 4.25 8.12 -2.13
CA THR A 30 2.96 7.54 -2.49
C THR A 30 2.39 8.15 -3.78
N GLU A 31 2.67 9.42 -4.06
CA GLU A 31 2.15 10.11 -5.25
C GLU A 31 2.90 9.69 -6.51
N GLU A 32 4.22 9.50 -6.42
CA GLU A 32 5.02 8.92 -7.49
C GLU A 32 4.54 7.50 -7.81
N LEU A 33 4.38 6.65 -6.79
CA LEU A 33 3.87 5.29 -6.96
C LEU A 33 2.48 5.29 -7.63
N LYS A 34 1.56 6.13 -7.18
CA LYS A 34 0.23 6.27 -7.78
C LYS A 34 0.29 6.70 -9.24
N THR A 35 1.16 7.66 -9.57
CA THR A 35 1.33 8.17 -10.93
C THR A 35 1.83 7.08 -11.87
N GLN A 36 2.77 6.24 -11.42
CA GLN A 36 3.28 5.11 -12.20
C GLN A 36 2.23 4.02 -12.39
N LEU A 37 1.41 3.73 -11.37
CA LEU A 37 0.31 2.77 -11.48
C LEU A 37 -0.72 3.18 -12.55
N LEU A 38 -1.01 4.48 -12.67
CA LEU A 38 -1.90 5.01 -13.71
C LEU A 38 -1.34 4.86 -15.14
N GLN A 39 -0.03 4.62 -15.29
CA GLN A 39 0.60 4.35 -16.60
C GLN A 39 0.53 2.88 -17.00
N VAL A 40 0.15 1.98 -16.08
CA VAL A 40 0.00 0.55 -16.38
C VAL A 40 -1.22 0.36 -17.27
N LYS A 41 -1.02 -0.35 -18.39
CA LYS A 41 -2.10 -0.65 -19.34
C LYS A 41 -3.24 -1.39 -18.64
N GLY A 42 -4.47 -0.91 -18.82
CA GLY A 42 -5.67 -1.51 -18.24
C GLY A 42 -6.12 -0.85 -16.93
N VAL A 43 -5.25 -0.09 -16.26
CA VAL A 43 -5.60 0.71 -15.09
C VAL A 43 -6.38 1.95 -15.53
N THR A 44 -7.55 2.16 -14.92
CA THR A 44 -8.43 3.30 -15.21
C THR A 44 -8.41 4.32 -14.07
N ALA A 45 -8.34 3.84 -12.82
CA ALA A 45 -8.21 4.70 -11.64
C ALA A 45 -7.52 3.96 -10.49
N VAL A 46 -7.02 4.74 -9.53
CA VAL A 46 -6.47 4.27 -8.25
C VAL A 46 -7.16 5.05 -7.14
N HIS A 47 -8.02 4.41 -6.37
CA HIS A 47 -8.92 5.07 -5.41
C HIS A 47 -8.33 5.12 -4.00
N GLU A 48 -7.96 3.96 -3.46
CA GLU A 48 -7.39 3.85 -2.13
C GLU A 48 -5.99 3.25 -2.24
N PHE A 49 -5.01 3.92 -1.64
CA PHE A 49 -3.64 3.43 -1.63
C PHE A 49 -3.02 3.67 -0.26
N HIS A 50 -2.83 2.56 0.46
CA HIS A 50 -2.31 2.57 1.82
C HIS A 50 -1.00 1.79 1.86
N ILE A 51 0.02 2.38 2.48
CA ILE A 51 1.32 1.75 2.71
C ILE A 51 1.65 1.93 4.18
N TRP A 52 2.00 0.85 4.85
CA TRP A 52 2.38 0.91 6.25
C TRP A 52 3.45 -0.12 6.59
N ARG A 53 4.09 0.10 7.72
CA ARG A 53 5.07 -0.82 8.30
C ARG A 53 4.35 -1.86 9.14
N LEU A 54 4.56 -3.14 8.86
CA LEU A 54 4.00 -4.24 9.65
C LEU A 54 4.86 -4.53 10.89
N VAL A 55 6.15 -4.81 10.68
CA VAL A 55 7.12 -5.11 11.75
C VAL A 55 8.55 -4.92 11.23
N GLY A 56 9.42 -4.29 12.03
CA GLY A 56 10.80 -4.03 11.62
C GLY A 56 10.86 -3.28 10.29
N GLU A 57 11.58 -3.80 9.30
CA GLU A 57 11.65 -3.25 7.94
C GLU A 57 10.59 -3.78 6.97
N CYS A 58 9.69 -4.65 7.43
CA CYS A 58 8.63 -5.21 6.59
C CYS A 58 7.55 -4.15 6.31
N ILE A 59 7.44 -3.77 5.04
CA ILE A 59 6.47 -2.80 4.53
C ILE A 59 5.45 -3.53 3.68
N ILE A 60 4.17 -3.25 3.94
CA ILE A 60 3.07 -3.82 3.18
C ILE A 60 2.17 -2.71 2.63
N ALA A 61 1.48 -3.02 1.54
CA ALA A 61 0.57 -2.09 0.90
C ALA A 61 -0.78 -2.76 0.58
N THR A 62 -1.83 -1.96 0.60
CA THR A 62 -3.13 -2.30 0.02
C THR A 62 -3.51 -1.22 -0.97
N VAL A 63 -3.94 -1.63 -2.15
CA VAL A 63 -4.33 -0.72 -3.23
C VAL A 63 -5.61 -1.17 -3.89
N HIS A 64 -6.51 -0.23 -4.13
CA HIS A 64 -7.73 -0.42 -4.89
C HIS A 64 -7.54 0.19 -6.28
N ILE A 65 -7.62 -0.66 -7.29
CA ILE A 65 -7.35 -0.28 -8.67
C ILE A 65 -8.56 -0.63 -9.52
N HIS A 66 -9.03 0.37 -10.26
CA HIS A 66 -10.17 0.22 -11.15
C HIS A 66 -9.69 -0.24 -12.53
N PHE A 67 -10.30 -1.30 -13.03
CA PHE A 67 -10.03 -1.91 -14.33
C PHE A 67 -11.30 -1.96 -15.16
N LYS A 68 -11.16 -1.94 -16.49
CA LYS A 68 -12.32 -2.02 -17.40
C LYS A 68 -12.95 -3.40 -17.43
N ASN A 69 -12.14 -4.44 -17.30
CA ASN A 69 -12.56 -5.85 -17.36
C ASN A 69 -11.55 -6.74 -16.64
N LEU A 70 -11.93 -8.00 -16.42
CA LEU A 70 -11.10 -8.98 -15.73
C LEU A 70 -9.79 -9.28 -16.47
N ASP A 71 -9.78 -9.28 -17.81
CA ASP A 71 -8.60 -9.57 -18.61
C ASP A 71 -7.51 -8.50 -18.43
N ASP A 72 -7.90 -7.23 -18.33
CA ASP A 72 -7.00 -6.10 -18.05
C ASP A 72 -6.36 -6.25 -16.66
N PHE A 73 -7.13 -6.67 -15.65
CA PHE A 73 -6.59 -6.98 -14.33
C PHE A 73 -5.59 -8.13 -14.37
N LEU A 74 -5.93 -9.25 -15.02
CA LEU A 74 -5.06 -10.43 -15.08
C LEU A 74 -3.72 -10.13 -15.78
N GLN A 75 -3.73 -9.24 -16.78
CA GLN A 75 -2.51 -8.78 -17.46
C GLN A 75 -1.69 -7.80 -16.61
N ALA A 76 -2.35 -6.94 -15.82
CA ALA A 76 -1.70 -5.90 -15.04
C ALA A 76 -1.22 -6.38 -13.65
N ALA A 77 -1.86 -7.38 -13.06
CA ALA A 77 -1.61 -7.80 -11.67
C ALA A 77 -0.14 -8.17 -11.40
N ASP A 78 0.47 -8.93 -12.31
CA ASP A 78 1.89 -9.32 -12.20
C ASP A 78 2.83 -8.12 -12.35
N VAL A 79 2.51 -7.19 -13.25
CA VAL A 79 3.31 -5.98 -13.48
C VAL A 79 3.26 -5.08 -12.25
N ILE A 80 2.07 -4.86 -11.72
CA ILE A 80 1.82 -4.05 -10.52
C ILE A 80 2.52 -4.66 -9.30
N THR A 81 2.40 -5.98 -9.12
CA THR A 81 3.05 -6.71 -8.02
C THR A 81 4.58 -6.56 -8.09
N LYS A 82 5.17 -6.77 -9.27
CA LYS A 82 6.62 -6.59 -9.48
C LYS A 82 7.07 -5.15 -9.21
N TYR A 83 6.28 -4.17 -9.64
CA TYR A 83 6.56 -2.76 -9.41
C TYR A 83 6.65 -2.45 -7.91
N PHE A 84 5.65 -2.87 -7.11
CA PHE A 84 5.68 -2.65 -5.67
C PHE A 84 6.87 -3.32 -4.99
N HIS A 85 7.23 -4.54 -5.40
CA HIS A 85 8.42 -5.20 -4.86
C HIS A 85 9.72 -4.44 -5.16
N GLN A 86 9.84 -3.86 -6.36
CA GLN A 86 11.00 -3.02 -6.72
C GLN A 86 11.05 -1.72 -5.93
N SER A 87 9.89 -1.18 -5.53
CA SER A 87 9.77 0.00 -4.68
C SER A 87 10.01 -0.26 -3.18
N GLY A 88 10.41 -1.48 -2.80
CA GLY A 88 10.71 -1.84 -1.40
C GLY A 88 9.51 -2.31 -0.58
N ILE A 89 8.35 -2.53 -1.21
CA ILE A 89 7.16 -3.10 -0.56
C ILE A 89 7.27 -4.63 -0.58
N HIS A 90 7.22 -5.24 0.59
CA HIS A 90 7.43 -6.68 0.76
C HIS A 90 6.22 -7.50 0.33
N SER A 91 5.01 -6.97 0.52
CA SER A 91 3.77 -7.61 0.12
C SER A 91 2.73 -6.57 -0.24
N VAL A 92 1.96 -6.84 -1.29
CA VAL A 92 0.86 -5.97 -1.71
C VAL A 92 -0.43 -6.77 -1.84
N THR A 93 -1.54 -6.20 -1.37
CA THR A 93 -2.88 -6.68 -1.66
C THR A 93 -3.50 -5.76 -2.71
N ILE A 94 -3.79 -6.30 -3.89
CA ILE A 94 -4.43 -5.56 -4.98
C ILE A 94 -5.91 -5.95 -4.98
N GLN A 95 -6.78 -4.99 -4.71
CA GLN A 95 -8.22 -5.16 -4.85
C GLN A 95 -8.66 -4.59 -6.20
N PRO A 96 -9.05 -5.44 -7.16
CA PRO A 96 -9.60 -4.96 -8.42
C PRO A 96 -11.03 -4.47 -8.22
N GLU A 97 -11.31 -3.27 -8.72
CA GLU A 97 -12.65 -2.72 -8.86
C GLU A 97 -13.03 -2.69 -10.34
N PHE A 98 -14.29 -2.92 -10.66
CA PHE A 98 -14.80 -2.88 -12.04
C PHE A 98 -16.05 -2.01 -12.08
N ASP A 99 -16.36 -1.43 -13.24
CA ASP A 99 -17.63 -0.73 -13.42
C ASP A 99 -18.80 -1.69 -13.15
N GLU A 100 -19.75 -1.26 -12.32
CA GLU A 100 -20.99 -2.00 -12.13
C GLU A 100 -21.70 -2.12 -13.48
N VAL A 101 -21.86 -3.36 -13.97
CA VAL A 101 -22.83 -3.64 -15.03
C VAL A 101 -24.19 -3.36 -14.42
N ILE A 102 -24.75 -2.17 -14.67
CA ILE A 102 -26.13 -1.81 -14.33
C ILE A 102 -27.01 -2.93 -14.88
N HIS A 103 -27.40 -3.87 -14.02
CA HIS A 103 -28.46 -4.81 -14.34
C HIS A 103 -29.74 -3.99 -14.30
N GLY A 104 -30.12 -3.49 -15.47
CA GLY A 104 -31.38 -2.79 -15.67
C GLY A 104 -32.51 -3.65 -15.11
N VAL A 105 -33.19 -3.11 -14.10
CA VAL A 105 -34.48 -3.60 -13.61
C VAL A 105 -35.57 -3.10 -14.55
#